data_AF-A0AAV4K3C9-F1
#
_entry.id   AF-A0AAV4K3C9-F1
#
_cell.length_a   1.000
_cell.length_b   1.000
_cell.length_c   1.000
_cell.angle_alpha   90.00
_cell.angle_beta   90.00
_cell.angle_gamma   90.00
#
_symmetry.space_group_name_H-M   'P 1'
#
loop_
_entity.id
_entity.type
_entity.pdbx_description
1 polymer ?
#
loop_
_entity_poly.entity_id
_entity_poly.type
_entity_poly.pdbx_seq_one_letter_code
_entity_poly.pdbx_strand_id
1 'polypeptide(L)'
;MLEPSKFSTEFHEPLETLNNSTVSADCLDNTLRRTLDQLLPLQARTISQRPVSPWFSSCIKVAKQHRRRAERRWRKTRLTIHRHIFMTHRHKVKTIIQNCKREYFLRKFETVTSGKELFMLSDHLLGRERTMPLPSGTEINLCERFQEARAPSVSGNDFPVFQLDTE
;
A
#
# COMPACT_ATOMS: atom_id res chain seq x y z
N MET A 1 16.58 13.19 7.06
CA MET A 1 16.86 11.80 6.64
C MET A 1 18.37 11.63 6.68
N LEU A 2 18.92 10.57 7.28
CA LEU A 2 20.37 10.32 7.24
C LEU A 2 20.77 9.91 5.82
N GLU A 3 21.87 10.49 5.32
CA GLU A 3 22.49 10.13 4.05
C GLU A 3 23.02 8.68 4.09
N PRO A 4 22.87 7.87 3.02
CA PRO A 4 23.26 6.46 3.02
C PRO A 4 24.77 6.24 3.23
N SER A 5 25.61 7.24 2.98
CA SER A 5 27.05 7.21 3.27
C SER A 5 27.37 7.27 4.77
N LYS A 6 26.55 7.96 5.57
CA LYS A 6 26.73 8.08 7.03
C LYS A 6 26.35 6.80 7.77
N PHE A 7 25.36 6.07 7.24
CA PHE A 7 24.93 4.79 7.78
C PHE A 7 26.09 3.78 7.86
N SER A 8 26.97 3.75 6.86
CA SER A 8 28.07 2.78 6.84
C SER A 8 29.18 3.08 7.86
N THR A 9 29.44 4.36 8.15
CA THR A 9 30.48 4.77 9.11
C THR A 9 29.99 4.64 10.56
N GLU A 10 28.73 4.97 10.81
CA GLU A 10 28.12 4.91 12.16
C GLU A 10 27.86 3.48 12.64
N PHE A 11 27.74 2.49 11.73
CA PHE A 11 27.60 1.08 12.08
C PHE A 11 28.94 0.37 12.37
N HIS A 12 30.04 0.83 11.78
CA HIS A 12 31.34 0.15 11.88
C HIS A 12 31.99 0.35 13.25
N GLU A 13 31.96 1.58 13.76
CA GLU A 13 32.59 1.97 15.04
C GLU A 13 32.03 1.19 16.26
N PRO A 14 30.70 1.01 16.42
CA PRO A 14 30.15 0.27 17.55
C PRO A 14 30.33 -1.25 17.43
N LEU A 15 30.55 -1.78 16.23
CA LEU A 15 30.78 -3.21 16.01
C LEU A 15 32.25 -3.60 16.21
N GLU A 16 33.19 -2.70 15.88
CA GLU A 16 34.62 -2.92 16.13
C GLU A 16 34.96 -2.91 17.62
N THR A 17 34.32 -2.05 18.42
CA THR A 17 34.49 -2.03 19.89
C THR A 17 34.04 -3.33 20.56
N LEU A 18 33.14 -4.07 19.92
CA LEU A 18 32.52 -5.30 20.41
C LEU A 18 33.35 -6.55 20.09
N ASN A 19 34.20 -6.49 19.07
CA ASN A 19 35.12 -7.57 18.66
C ASN A 19 36.36 -7.69 19.59
N ASN A 20 36.58 -6.69 20.45
CA ASN A 20 37.85 -6.51 21.17
C ASN A 20 37.76 -6.89 22.66
N SER A 21 36.62 -7.41 23.15
CA SER A 21 36.43 -7.74 24.56
C SER A 21 35.74 -9.09 24.75
N THR A 22 36.17 -9.86 25.76
CA THR A 22 35.53 -11.10 26.24
C THR A 22 34.22 -10.76 26.95
N VAL A 23 33.21 -10.39 26.17
CA VAL A 23 31.94 -9.84 26.67
C VAL A 23 30.93 -10.96 26.95
N SER A 24 30.34 -10.93 28.16
CA SER A 24 29.20 -11.80 28.52
C SER A 24 28.02 -11.57 27.58
N ALA A 25 27.28 -12.64 27.23
CA ALA A 25 26.18 -12.61 26.26
C ALA A 25 25.15 -11.49 26.54
N ASP A 26 24.89 -11.20 27.82
CA ASP A 26 23.94 -10.16 28.23
C ASP A 26 24.41 -8.74 27.86
N CYS A 27 25.71 -8.48 27.89
CA CYS A 27 26.27 -7.16 27.55
C CYS A 27 26.26 -6.93 26.03
N LEU A 28 26.48 -8.00 25.25
CA LEU A 28 26.31 -7.97 23.80
C LEU A 28 24.87 -7.61 23.42
N ASP A 29 23.90 -8.33 23.96
CA ASP A 29 22.48 -8.13 23.67
C ASP A 29 22.01 -6.71 24.03
N ASN A 30 22.46 -6.19 25.17
CA ASN A 30 22.11 -4.83 25.60
C ASN A 30 22.76 -3.75 24.73
N THR A 31 23.99 -3.96 24.26
CA THR A 31 24.68 -2.99 23.38
C THR A 31 24.03 -2.94 22.00
N LEU A 32 23.71 -4.10 21.42
CA LEU A 32 23.02 -4.20 20.14
C LEU A 32 21.62 -3.56 20.18
N ARG A 33 20.88 -3.77 21.26
CA ARG A 33 19.55 -3.14 21.42
C ARG A 33 19.66 -1.62 21.48
N ARG A 34 20.62 -1.10 22.25
CA ARG A 34 20.84 0.35 22.39
C ARG A 34 21.23 1.02 21.08
N THR A 35 22.13 0.42 20.30
CA THR A 35 22.52 0.95 18.99
C THR A 35 21.37 0.89 18.00
N LEU A 36 20.59 -0.20 18.00
CA LEU A 36 19.39 -0.32 17.17
C LEU A 36 18.35 0.76 17.52
N ASP A 37 18.09 1.01 18.80
CA ASP A 37 17.11 2.01 19.23
C ASP A 37 17.55 3.46 18.88
N GLN A 38 18.86 3.74 18.94
CA GLN A 38 19.42 5.03 18.54
C GLN A 38 19.31 5.29 17.03
N LEU A 39 19.57 4.26 16.22
CA LEU A 39 19.64 4.37 14.77
C LEU A 39 18.29 4.15 14.09
N LEU A 40 17.38 3.41 14.74
CA LEU A 40 16.04 3.12 14.26
C LEU A 40 15.02 3.55 15.33
N PRO A 41 14.82 4.87 15.53
CA PRO A 41 13.84 5.35 16.48
C PRO A 41 12.46 4.73 16.16
N LEU A 42 11.80 4.22 17.19
CA LEU A 42 10.53 3.51 17.05
C LEU A 42 9.45 4.46 16.51
N GLN A 43 9.20 4.40 15.20
CA GLN A 43 8.17 5.19 14.56
C GLN A 43 6.83 4.45 14.58
N ALA A 44 5.92 4.86 15.47
CA ALA A 44 4.55 4.39 15.42
C ALA A 44 3.88 4.94 14.14
N ARG A 45 3.40 4.03 13.28
CA ARG A 45 2.63 4.38 12.08
C ARG A 45 1.20 3.92 12.26
N THR A 46 0.26 4.85 12.18
CA THR A 46 -1.17 4.53 12.19
C THR A 46 -1.54 3.92 10.85
N ILE A 47 -1.84 2.62 10.84
CA ILE A 47 -2.30 1.91 9.64
C ILE A 47 -3.81 2.15 9.53
N SER A 48 -4.23 2.86 8.48
CA SER A 48 -5.66 2.99 8.15
C SER A 48 -6.24 1.61 7.81
N GLN A 49 -7.19 1.14 8.62
CA GLN A 49 -7.93 -0.08 8.31
C GLN A 49 -8.89 0.19 7.15
N ARG A 50 -8.54 -0.32 5.97
CA ARG A 50 -9.42 -0.27 4.81
C ARG A 50 -10.36 -1.48 4.85
N PRO A 51 -11.69 -1.28 4.81
CA PRO A 51 -12.62 -2.41 4.79
C PRO A 51 -12.37 -3.24 3.54
N VAL A 52 -12.29 -4.55 3.72
CA VAL A 52 -12.16 -5.48 2.61
C VAL A 52 -13.47 -5.50 1.84
N SER A 53 -13.40 -5.43 0.50
CA SER A 53 -14.60 -5.50 -0.33
C SER A 53 -15.35 -6.82 -0.07
N PRO A 54 -16.68 -6.80 0.15
CA PRO A 54 -17.44 -8.01 0.53
C PRO A 54 -17.39 -9.16 -0.48
N TRP A 55 -17.19 -8.85 -1.77
CA TRP A 55 -17.02 -9.82 -2.86
C TRP A 55 -15.59 -10.38 -2.97
N PHE A 56 -14.65 -9.91 -2.13
CA PHE A 56 -13.27 -10.39 -2.14
C PHE A 56 -13.15 -11.71 -1.38
N SER A 57 -13.31 -12.81 -2.11
CA SER A 57 -13.24 -14.17 -1.58
C SER A 57 -11.82 -14.75 -1.60
N SER A 58 -11.63 -15.85 -0.86
CA SER A 58 -10.36 -16.59 -0.80
C SER A 58 -9.89 -17.08 -2.17
N CYS A 59 -10.80 -17.42 -3.09
CA CYS A 59 -10.45 -17.87 -4.43
C CYS A 59 -9.77 -16.77 -5.27
N ILE A 60 -10.17 -15.49 -5.11
CA ILE A 60 -9.48 -14.35 -5.74
C ILE A 60 -8.06 -14.23 -5.18
N LYS A 61 -7.90 -14.38 -3.86
CA LYS A 61 -6.59 -14.29 -3.19
C LYS A 61 -5.63 -15.35 -3.73
N VAL A 62 -6.08 -16.60 -3.80
CA VAL A 62 -5.30 -17.73 -4.35
C VAL A 62 -4.95 -17.48 -5.82
N ALA A 63 -5.91 -17.09 -6.65
CA ALA A 63 -5.67 -16.81 -8.07
C ALA A 63 -4.63 -15.68 -8.28
N LYS A 64 -4.72 -14.59 -7.50
CA LYS A 64 -3.74 -13.49 -7.53
C LYS A 64 -2.35 -13.96 -7.11
N GLN A 65 -2.25 -14.87 -6.14
CA GLN A 65 -0.98 -15.46 -5.72
C GLN A 65 -0.34 -16.28 -6.84
N HIS A 66 -1.10 -17.14 -7.53
CA HIS A 66 -0.59 -17.89 -8.69
C HIS A 66 -0.15 -16.96 -9.83
N ARG A 67 -0.94 -15.92 -10.15
CA ARG A 67 -0.55 -14.91 -11.14
C ARG A 67 0.78 -14.26 -10.75
N ARG A 68 0.96 -13.88 -9.48
CA ARG A 68 2.20 -13.24 -9.01
C ARG A 68 3.40 -14.20 -9.06
N ARG A 69 3.21 -15.49 -8.76
CA ARG A 69 4.25 -16.52 -8.90
C ARG A 69 4.69 -16.67 -10.36
N ALA A 70 3.73 -16.78 -11.29
CA ALA A 70 4.00 -16.86 -12.72
C ALA A 70 4.70 -15.59 -13.25
N GLU A 71 4.25 -14.42 -12.81
CA GLU A 71 4.86 -13.13 -13.17
C GLU A 71 6.32 -13.04 -12.71
N ARG A 72 6.62 -13.42 -11.47
CA ARG A 72 8.01 -13.45 -10.95
C ARG A 72 8.88 -14.42 -11.77
N ARG A 73 8.36 -15.60 -12.09
CA ARG A 73 9.09 -16.58 -12.92
C ARG A 73 9.39 -16.02 -14.31
N TRP A 74 8.42 -15.37 -14.95
CA TRP A 74 8.63 -14.71 -16.24
C TRP A 74 9.64 -13.55 -16.14
N ARG A 75 9.58 -12.70 -15.11
CA ARG A 75 10.56 -11.61 -14.93
C ARG A 75 11.99 -12.12 -14.77
N LYS A 76 12.18 -13.26 -14.08
CA LYS A 76 13.50 -13.88 -13.87
C LYS A 76 14.06 -14.53 -15.14
N THR A 77 13.22 -15.23 -15.89
CA THR A 77 13.66 -16.10 -17.01
C THR A 77 13.53 -15.44 -18.38
N ARG A 78 12.62 -14.48 -18.54
CA ARG A 78 12.27 -13.78 -19.79
C ARG A 78 11.86 -14.68 -20.98
N LEU A 79 11.61 -15.96 -20.74
CA LEU A 79 11.14 -16.90 -21.76
C LEU A 79 9.70 -16.63 -22.21
N THR A 80 9.43 -16.86 -23.50
CA THR A 80 8.11 -16.70 -24.14
C THR A 80 7.05 -17.61 -23.53
N ILE A 81 7.40 -18.86 -23.23
CA ILE A 81 6.51 -19.83 -22.57
C ILE A 81 6.05 -19.30 -21.21
N HIS A 82 6.97 -18.77 -20.41
CA HIS A 82 6.62 -18.19 -19.10
C HIS A 82 5.77 -16.93 -19.22
N ARG A 83 5.96 -16.13 -20.28
CA ARG A 83 5.07 -15.02 -20.61
C ARG A 83 3.64 -15.52 -20.89
N HIS A 84 3.49 -16.58 -21.67
CA HIS A 84 2.18 -17.16 -21.98
C HIS A 84 1.48 -17.72 -20.73
N ILE A 85 2.23 -18.42 -19.86
CA ILE A 85 1.71 -18.89 -18.57
C ILE A 85 1.23 -17.73 -17.70
N PHE A 86 2.02 -16.64 -17.61
CA PHE A 86 1.62 -15.44 -16.88
C PHE A 86 0.35 -14.81 -17.47
N MET A 87 0.26 -14.68 -18.80
CA MET A 87 -0.95 -14.18 -19.47
C MET A 87 -2.16 -15.04 -19.15
N THR A 88 -2.02 -16.37 -19.18
CA THR A 88 -3.10 -17.30 -18.82
C THR A 88 -3.60 -17.06 -17.39
N HIS A 89 -2.69 -16.97 -16.42
CA HIS A 89 -3.07 -16.64 -15.04
C HIS A 89 -3.67 -15.24 -14.89
N ARG A 90 -3.20 -14.25 -15.67
CA ARG A 90 -3.78 -12.90 -15.70
C ARG A 90 -5.24 -12.92 -16.14
N HIS A 91 -5.55 -13.64 -17.22
CA HIS A 91 -6.93 -13.80 -17.69
C HIS A 91 -7.78 -14.57 -16.67
N LYS A 92 -7.25 -15.68 -16.13
CA LYS A 92 -7.93 -16.45 -15.07
C LYS A 92 -8.33 -15.60 -13.87
N VAL A 93 -7.44 -14.72 -13.40
CA VAL A 93 -7.74 -13.79 -12.29
C VAL A 93 -8.87 -12.84 -12.68
N LYS A 94 -8.88 -12.28 -13.90
CA LYS A 94 -9.95 -11.40 -14.38
C LYS A 94 -11.30 -12.13 -14.33
N THR A 95 -11.37 -13.34 -14.88
CA THR A 95 -12.58 -14.16 -14.87
C THR A 95 -13.06 -14.48 -13.46
N ILE A 96 -12.17 -14.90 -12.56
CA ILE A 96 -12.53 -15.21 -11.17
C ILE A 96 -13.09 -13.98 -10.45
N ILE A 97 -12.48 -12.80 -10.63
CA ILE A 97 -12.98 -11.56 -10.03
C ILE A 97 -14.37 -11.21 -10.57
N GLN A 98 -14.58 -11.33 -11.88
CA GLN A 98 -15.88 -11.08 -12.50
C GLN A 98 -16.95 -12.03 -11.96
N ASN A 99 -16.65 -13.32 -11.88
CA ASN A 99 -17.58 -14.32 -11.34
C ASN A 99 -17.89 -14.03 -9.88
N CYS A 100 -16.88 -13.80 -9.02
CA CYS A 100 -17.13 -13.52 -7.60
C CYS A 100 -17.97 -12.26 -7.38
N LYS A 101 -17.72 -11.20 -8.17
CA LYS A 101 -18.56 -10.00 -8.15
C LYS A 101 -20.00 -10.33 -8.54
N ARG A 102 -20.18 -11.06 -9.64
CA ARG A 102 -21.49 -11.48 -10.13
C ARG A 102 -22.23 -12.30 -9.06
N GLU A 103 -21.64 -13.38 -8.56
CA GLU A 103 -22.24 -14.23 -7.53
C GLU A 103 -22.63 -13.43 -6.28
N TYR A 104 -21.76 -12.52 -5.84
CA TYR A 104 -22.03 -11.66 -4.69
C TYR A 104 -23.27 -10.77 -4.93
N PHE A 105 -23.33 -10.08 -6.06
CA PHE A 105 -24.43 -9.17 -6.34
C PHE A 105 -25.72 -9.90 -6.68
N LEU A 106 -25.67 -11.03 -7.39
CA LEU A 106 -26.84 -11.88 -7.64
C LEU A 106 -27.47 -12.33 -6.33
N ARG A 107 -26.68 -12.90 -5.42
CA ARG A 107 -27.15 -13.28 -4.08
C ARG A 107 -27.69 -12.07 -3.32
N LYS A 108 -27.08 -10.89 -3.48
CA LYS A 108 -27.58 -9.66 -2.85
C LYS A 108 -28.94 -9.25 -3.42
N PHE A 109 -29.16 -9.38 -4.74
CA PHE A 109 -30.47 -9.13 -5.35
C PHE A 109 -31.53 -10.14 -4.88
N GLU A 110 -31.17 -11.41 -4.73
CA GLU A 110 -32.09 -12.45 -4.22
C GLU A 110 -32.56 -12.17 -2.78
N THR A 111 -31.71 -11.56 -1.96
CA THR A 111 -32.08 -11.21 -0.58
C THR A 111 -32.99 -9.98 -0.45
N VAL A 112 -33.10 -9.16 -1.51
CA VAL A 112 -33.87 -7.91 -1.45
C VAL A 112 -35.34 -8.21 -1.66
N THR A 113 -36.17 -7.79 -0.71
CA THR A 113 -37.64 -7.98 -0.77
C THR A 113 -38.35 -6.71 -1.27
N SER A 114 -37.80 -5.52 -0.99
CA SER A 114 -38.44 -4.25 -1.30
C SER A 114 -37.96 -3.67 -2.65
N GLY A 115 -38.88 -3.12 -3.44
CA GLY A 115 -38.54 -2.48 -4.72
C GLY A 115 -37.60 -1.28 -4.55
N LYS A 116 -37.74 -0.50 -3.47
CA LYS A 116 -36.86 0.64 -3.17
C LYS A 116 -35.41 0.22 -2.97
N GLU A 117 -35.16 -0.82 -2.19
CA GLU A 117 -33.79 -1.34 -1.98
C GLU A 117 -33.19 -1.90 -3.27
N LEU A 118 -34.00 -2.50 -4.13
CA LEU A 118 -33.56 -2.99 -5.44
C LEU A 118 -33.08 -1.84 -6.33
N PHE A 119 -33.86 -0.75 -6.41
CA PHE A 119 -33.46 0.44 -7.16
C PHE A 119 -32.23 1.12 -6.56
N MET A 120 -32.14 1.23 -5.23
CA MET A 120 -30.93 1.73 -4.55
C MET A 120 -29.70 0.89 -4.88
N LEU A 121 -29.83 -0.45 -4.88
CA LEU A 121 -28.72 -1.35 -5.22
C LEU A 121 -28.33 -1.24 -6.72
N SER A 122 -29.32 -1.05 -7.60
CA SER A 122 -29.08 -0.77 -9.01
C SER A 122 -28.35 0.55 -9.21
N ASP A 123 -28.77 1.60 -8.51
CA ASP A 123 -28.11 2.91 -8.55
C ASP A 123 -26.67 2.83 -8.00
N HIS A 124 -26.43 2.05 -6.94
CA HIS A 124 -25.09 1.71 -6.46
C HIS A 124 -24.22 1.08 -7.54
N LEU A 125 -24.75 0.09 -8.27
CA LEU A 125 -24.00 -0.63 -9.30
C LEU A 125 -23.69 0.22 -10.52
N LEU A 126 -24.60 1.11 -10.88
CA LEU A 126 -24.46 2.01 -12.03
C LEU A 126 -23.70 3.30 -11.68
N GLY A 127 -23.29 3.48 -10.43
CA GLY A 127 -22.61 4.69 -9.97
C GLY A 127 -23.52 5.93 -10.03
N ARG A 128 -24.84 5.72 -9.93
CA ARG A 128 -25.86 6.78 -9.90
C ARG A 128 -26.12 7.29 -8.49
N GLU A 129 -25.42 6.75 -7.50
CA GLU A 129 -25.53 7.20 -6.12
C GLU A 129 -25.24 8.70 -6.05
N ARG A 130 -26.21 9.44 -5.53
CA ARG A 130 -26.03 10.85 -5.19
C ARG A 130 -25.14 10.93 -3.96
N THR A 131 -23.84 10.71 -4.13
CA THR A 131 -22.87 11.17 -3.14
C THR A 131 -22.89 12.69 -3.26
N MET A 132 -23.53 13.40 -2.34
CA MET A 132 -23.25 14.82 -2.15
C MET A 132 -21.76 14.87 -1.79
N PRO A 133 -20.85 15.30 -2.70
CA PRO A 133 -19.44 15.32 -2.37
C PRO A 133 -19.14 16.46 -1.38
N LEU A 134 -20.13 17.33 -1.13
CA LEU A 134 -20.06 18.39 -0.15
C LEU A 134 -20.65 17.91 1.18
N PRO A 135 -19.94 18.13 2.30
CA PRO A 135 -20.54 18.00 3.61
C PRO A 135 -21.76 18.93 3.69
N SER A 136 -22.91 18.38 4.07
CA SER A 136 -24.15 19.14 4.25
C SER A 136 -23.97 20.11 5.43
N GLY A 137 -23.44 21.31 5.16
CA GLY A 137 -23.26 22.35 6.17
C GLY A 137 -22.13 23.36 5.98
N THR A 138 -21.32 23.32 4.92
CA THR A 138 -20.23 24.31 4.76
C THR A 138 -20.02 24.75 3.31
N GLU A 139 -20.74 25.79 2.90
CA GLU A 139 -20.49 26.49 1.62
C GLU A 139 -19.61 27.73 1.77
N ILE A 140 -19.30 28.20 2.98
CA ILE A 140 -18.77 29.57 3.12
C ILE A 140 -17.23 29.65 2.97
N ASN A 141 -16.46 28.64 3.37
CA ASN A 141 -14.98 28.78 3.48
C ASN A 141 -14.17 27.66 2.82
N LEU A 142 -14.72 26.99 1.79
CA LEU A 142 -14.01 25.91 1.10
C LEU A 142 -12.75 26.42 0.37
N CYS A 143 -12.83 27.60 -0.24
CA CYS A 143 -11.68 28.20 -0.93
C CYS A 143 -10.52 28.52 0.03
N GLU A 144 -10.80 29.08 1.21
CA GLU A 144 -9.76 29.39 2.21
C GLU A 144 -9.10 28.11 2.75
N ARG A 145 -9.90 27.10 3.14
CA ARG A 145 -9.35 25.83 3.66
C ARG A 145 -8.55 25.06 2.62
N PHE A 146 -8.88 25.19 1.33
CA PHE A 146 -8.10 24.59 0.25
C PHE A 146 -6.78 25.33 0.02
N GLN A 147 -6.75 26.65 0.20
CA GLN A 147 -5.53 27.46 0.14
C GLN A 147 -4.59 27.14 1.32
N GLU A 148 -5.11 27.01 2.54
CA GLU A 148 -4.34 26.62 3.73
C GLU A 148 -3.72 25.22 3.59
N ALA A 149 -4.46 24.24 3.06
CA ALA A 149 -3.96 22.87 2.89
C ALA A 149 -2.88 22.74 1.79
N ARG A 150 -2.80 23.71 0.87
CA ARG A 150 -1.82 23.73 -0.21
C ARG A 150 -0.59 24.59 0.12
N ALA A 151 -0.63 25.38 1.19
CA ALA A 151 0.54 26.07 1.70
C ALA A 151 1.47 25.04 2.37
N PRO A 152 2.67 24.75 1.83
CA PRO A 152 3.70 24.15 2.67
C PRO A 152 3.96 25.12 3.83
N SER A 153 4.08 24.60 5.05
CA SER A 153 4.71 25.32 6.14
C SER A 153 6.13 25.66 5.69
N VAL A 154 6.31 26.82 5.07
CA VAL A 154 7.62 27.35 4.69
C VAL A 154 8.29 27.78 5.99
N SER A 155 9.06 26.86 6.56
CA SER A 155 10.23 27.19 7.34
C SER A 155 11.41 26.43 6.75
N GLY A 156 12.23 27.14 5.97
CA GLY A 156 13.62 26.79 5.72
C GLY A 156 13.91 25.86 4.54
N ASN A 157 14.33 26.46 3.43
CA ASN A 157 15.41 26.11 2.50
C ASN A 157 15.82 24.65 2.21
N ASP A 158 16.15 24.48 0.92
CA ASP A 158 17.04 23.51 0.26
C ASP A 158 16.41 22.22 -0.31
N PHE A 159 15.92 22.32 -1.55
CA PHE A 159 15.84 21.19 -2.48
C PHE A 159 16.72 21.47 -3.71
N PRO A 160 17.63 20.55 -4.08
CA PRO A 160 18.48 20.74 -5.24
C PRO A 160 17.69 20.57 -6.54
N VAL A 161 17.94 21.48 -7.48
CA VAL A 161 17.44 21.43 -8.85
C VAL A 161 18.08 20.24 -9.56
N PHE A 162 17.29 19.23 -9.91
CA PHE A 162 17.71 18.18 -10.83
C PHE A 162 17.61 18.71 -12.26
N GLN A 163 18.76 18.99 -12.85
CA GLN A 163 18.89 19.26 -14.28
C GLN A 163 18.81 17.91 -15.01
N LEU A 164 17.82 17.77 -15.89
CA LEU A 164 17.73 16.64 -16.81
C LEU A 164 18.57 16.98 -18.04
N ASP A 165 19.74 16.36 -18.15
CA ASP A 165 20.48 16.30 -19.40
C ASP A 165 19.77 15.30 -20.31
N THR A 166 19.17 15.80 -21.39
CA THR A 166 18.72 15.02 -22.53
C THR A 166 19.84 14.93 -23.55
N GLU A 167 20.35 13.72 -23.78
CA GLU A 167 20.92 13.30 -25.07
C GLU A 167 19.93 12.37 -25.78
#